data_AF-A0A7S1CVT3-F1
#
_entry.id   AF-A0A7S1CVT3-F1
#
_cell.length_a   1.000
_cell.length_b   1.000
_cell.length_c   1.000
_cell.angle_alpha   90.00
_cell.angle_beta   90.00
_cell.angle_gamma   90.00
#
_symmetry.space_group_name_H-M   'P 1'
#
loop_
_entity.id
_entity.type
_entity.pdbx_description
1 polymer ?
#
loop_
_entity_poly.entity_id
_entity_poly.type
_entity_poly.pdbx_seq_one_letter_code
_entity_poly.pdbx_strand_id
1 'polypeptide(L)'
;EQAGESLQKSWRKQETADANRFSMNDYHNPEGQHRNYARNLKSLPHDLERSSTETYNPIMAATTASDGGVGARRLANELKRRIEKKQNKRKKMEFESSDVSYINQRNKRFNEKISRNFDQHTAEIRQNLERGTAL
;
A
#
# COMPACT_ATOMS: atom_id res chain seq x y z
N GLU A 1 -20.79 10.78 28.17
CA GLU A 1 -19.77 11.21 27.19
C GLU A 1 -18.90 10.05 26.68
N GLN A 2 -18.35 9.18 27.53
CA GLN A 2 -17.49 8.05 27.11
C GLN A 2 -18.12 7.06 26.09
N ALA A 3 -19.42 6.79 26.19
CA ALA A 3 -20.12 5.88 25.28
C ALA A 3 -20.25 6.43 23.83
N GLY A 4 -20.34 7.75 23.66
CA GLY A 4 -20.40 8.39 22.36
C GLY A 4 -19.04 8.35 21.63
N GLU A 5 -17.95 8.57 22.37
CA GLU A 5 -16.60 8.45 21.84
C GLU A 5 -16.24 7.02 21.44
N SER A 6 -16.66 6.01 22.22
CA SER A 6 -16.42 4.61 21.87
C SER A 6 -17.15 4.20 20.59
N LEU A 7 -18.38 4.67 20.39
CA LEU A 7 -19.13 4.46 19.16
C LEU A 7 -18.39 5.11 17.98
N GLN A 8 -18.00 6.37 18.10
CA GLN A 8 -17.30 7.08 17.02
C GLN A 8 -15.98 6.38 16.63
N LYS A 9 -15.26 5.82 17.61
CA LYS A 9 -14.05 5.02 17.36
C LYS A 9 -14.38 3.71 16.64
N SER A 10 -15.46 3.00 17.00
CA SER A 10 -15.87 1.78 16.29
C SER A 10 -16.29 2.07 14.85
N TRP A 11 -17.03 3.16 14.62
CA TRP A 11 -17.42 3.61 13.28
C TRP A 11 -16.20 3.91 12.41
N ARG A 12 -15.23 4.70 12.90
CA ARG A 12 -13.99 4.97 12.16
C ARG A 12 -13.19 3.70 11.86
N LYS A 13 -13.16 2.74 12.80
CA LYS A 13 -12.48 1.46 12.62
C LYS A 13 -13.16 0.62 11.53
N GLN A 14 -14.49 0.57 11.52
CA GLN A 14 -15.28 -0.09 10.47
C GLN A 14 -15.07 0.58 9.12
N GLU A 15 -15.18 1.90 9.01
CA GLU A 15 -14.89 2.65 7.78
C GLU A 15 -13.48 2.36 7.27
N THR A 16 -12.49 2.28 8.17
CA THR A 16 -11.11 1.94 7.80
C THR A 16 -10.96 0.48 7.36
N ALA A 17 -11.73 -0.44 7.95
CA ALA A 17 -11.73 -1.85 7.56
C ALA A 17 -12.40 -2.05 6.20
N ASP A 18 -13.55 -1.43 5.96
CA ASP A 18 -14.27 -1.47 4.68
C ASP A 18 -13.43 -0.85 3.56
N ALA A 19 -12.81 0.29 3.85
CA ALA A 19 -11.78 0.90 3.03
C ALA A 19 -10.63 -0.06 2.66
N ASN A 20 -10.16 -0.85 3.63
CA ASN A 20 -9.01 -1.75 3.45
C ASN A 20 -9.43 -3.15 3.01
N ARG A 21 -10.72 -3.39 2.77
CA ARG A 21 -11.26 -4.66 2.30
C ARG A 21 -10.62 -5.09 0.98
N PHE A 22 -10.34 -4.11 0.11
CA PHE A 22 -9.70 -4.33 -1.17
C PHE A 22 -8.29 -3.75 -1.21
N SER A 23 -7.42 -4.40 -1.98
CA SER A 23 -6.08 -3.91 -2.21
C SER A 23 -6.11 -2.57 -2.92
N MET A 24 -5.24 -1.68 -2.49
CA MET A 24 -5.15 -0.34 -3.06
C MET A 24 -4.71 -0.29 -4.53
N ASN A 25 -4.02 -1.33 -4.98
CA ASN A 25 -3.56 -1.46 -6.36
C ASN A 25 -4.37 -2.53 -7.10
N ASP A 26 -5.58 -2.82 -6.65
CA ASP A 26 -6.50 -3.68 -7.36
C ASP A 26 -6.99 -2.99 -8.63
N TYR A 27 -6.67 -3.58 -9.78
CA TYR A 27 -7.03 -3.03 -11.09
C TYR A 27 -8.53 -3.17 -11.40
N HIS A 28 -9.22 -4.13 -10.79
CA HIS A 28 -10.62 -4.39 -11.09
C HIS A 28 -11.59 -3.71 -10.11
N ASN A 29 -11.07 -3.07 -9.05
CA ASN A 29 -11.88 -2.33 -8.10
C ASN A 29 -11.86 -0.81 -8.37
N PRO A 30 -12.95 -0.20 -8.86
CA PRO A 30 -12.99 1.24 -9.16
C PRO A 30 -12.78 2.10 -7.91
N GLU A 31 -13.27 1.66 -6.74
CA GLU A 31 -13.12 2.40 -5.49
C GLU A 31 -11.66 2.44 -5.04
N GLY A 32 -10.94 1.32 -5.18
CA GLY A 32 -9.50 1.23 -4.92
C GLY A 32 -8.68 2.16 -5.81
N GLN A 33 -9.00 2.18 -7.12
CA GLN A 33 -8.35 3.09 -8.08
C GLN A 33 -8.58 4.56 -7.71
N HIS A 34 -9.82 4.94 -7.41
CA HIS A 34 -10.18 6.31 -7.05
C HIS A 34 -9.45 6.77 -5.78
N ARG A 35 -9.42 5.92 -4.75
CA ARG A 35 -8.71 6.25 -3.50
C ARG A 35 -7.20 6.40 -3.73
N ASN A 36 -6.63 5.70 -4.72
CA ASN A 36 -5.19 5.72 -4.99
C ASN A 36 -4.84 7.01 -5.70
N TYR A 37 -5.65 7.35 -6.69
CA TYR A 37 -5.63 8.65 -7.34
C TYR A 37 -5.75 9.80 -6.33
N ALA A 38 -6.77 9.78 -5.46
CA ALA A 38 -6.98 10.80 -4.44
C ALA A 38 -5.79 10.93 -3.47
N ARG A 39 -5.13 9.82 -3.09
CA ARG A 39 -3.91 9.86 -2.28
C ARG A 39 -2.72 10.46 -3.04
N ASN A 40 -2.59 10.14 -4.33
CA ASN A 40 -1.51 10.66 -5.16
C ASN A 40 -1.64 12.18 -5.35
N LEU A 41 -2.87 12.69 -5.54
CA LEU A 41 -3.15 14.13 -5.63
C LEU A 41 -2.67 14.89 -4.40
N LYS A 42 -2.88 14.35 -3.19
CA LYS A 42 -2.41 14.97 -1.93
C LYS A 42 -0.88 15.08 -1.84
N SER A 43 -0.14 14.30 -2.62
CA SER A 43 1.31 14.28 -2.61
C SER A 43 1.95 15.16 -3.67
N LEU A 44 1.14 15.77 -4.54
CA LEU A 44 1.56 16.72 -5.55
C LEU A 44 1.69 18.11 -4.93
N PRO A 45 2.74 18.88 -5.29
CA PRO A 45 2.86 20.27 -4.87
C PRO A 45 1.73 21.09 -5.51
N HIS A 46 1.09 21.94 -4.71
CA HIS A 46 0.08 22.89 -5.17
C HIS A 46 0.74 24.28 -5.27
N ASP A 47 1.17 24.66 -6.46
CA ASP A 47 1.75 25.99 -6.72
C ASP A 47 0.61 27.01 -6.88
N LEU A 48 0.18 27.64 -5.79
CA LEU A 48 -0.90 28.66 -5.78
C LEU A 48 -0.56 29.88 -6.66
N GLU A 49 0.72 30.22 -6.78
CA GLU A 49 1.24 31.39 -7.51
C GLU A 49 1.17 31.25 -9.05
N ARG A 50 1.06 30.02 -9.58
CA ARG A 50 1.03 29.77 -11.03
C ARG A 50 -0.38 29.52 -11.58
N SER A 51 -1.38 29.67 -10.73
CA SER A 51 -2.79 29.59 -11.10
C SER A 51 -3.16 30.81 -11.93
N SER A 52 -2.90 30.80 -13.24
CA SER A 52 -3.50 31.79 -14.13
C SER A 52 -5.02 31.59 -14.11
N THR A 53 -5.78 32.69 -14.07
CA THR A 53 -7.24 32.69 -14.25
C THR A 53 -7.66 32.35 -15.68
N GLU A 54 -6.70 32.14 -16.58
CA GLU A 54 -6.96 31.76 -17.96
C GLU A 54 -7.56 30.34 -18.01
N THR A 55 -8.70 30.23 -18.69
CA THR A 55 -9.34 28.93 -18.90
C THR A 55 -8.50 28.12 -19.87
N TYR A 56 -7.98 26.98 -19.40
CA TYR A 56 -7.20 26.06 -20.22
C TYR A 56 -7.96 25.69 -21.51
N ASN A 57 -7.39 26.04 -22.67
CA ASN A 57 -7.96 25.72 -23.97
C ASN A 57 -7.12 24.62 -24.67
N PRO A 58 -7.65 23.39 -24.82
CA PRO A 58 -6.91 22.25 -25.36
C PRO A 58 -6.53 22.41 -26.84
N ILE A 59 -7.27 23.23 -27.60
CA ILE A 59 -7.00 23.45 -29.03
C ILE A 59 -5.77 24.36 -29.22
N MET A 60 -5.64 25.39 -28.37
CA MET A 60 -4.51 26.32 -28.42
C MET A 60 -3.24 25.72 -27.78
N ALA A 61 -3.39 24.98 -26.67
CA ALA A 61 -2.28 24.38 -25.92
C ALA A 61 -1.41 23.40 -26.73
N ALA A 62 -1.98 22.73 -27.74
CA ALA A 62 -1.24 21.82 -28.62
C ALA A 62 -0.14 22.53 -29.44
N THR A 63 -0.29 23.84 -29.68
CA THR A 63 0.64 24.62 -30.51
C THR A 63 1.73 25.35 -29.71
N THR A 64 1.53 25.56 -28.41
CA THR A 64 2.39 26.40 -27.55
C THR A 64 3.11 25.63 -26.44
N ALA A 65 3.20 24.30 -26.54
CA ALA A 65 3.77 23.42 -25.51
C ALA A 65 5.31 23.55 -25.34
N SER A 66 5.80 24.75 -25.01
CA SER A 66 7.22 25.02 -24.76
C SER A 66 7.63 24.72 -23.30
N ASP A 67 6.69 24.68 -22.36
CA ASP A 67 6.97 24.48 -20.92
C ASP A 67 6.90 23.01 -20.43
N GLY A 68 6.83 22.05 -21.37
CA GLY A 68 6.72 20.62 -21.07
C GLY A 68 7.91 20.05 -20.27
N GLY A 69 9.08 20.67 -20.36
CA GLY A 69 10.31 20.20 -19.71
C GLY A 69 10.24 20.22 -18.18
N VAL A 70 9.64 21.26 -17.58
CA VAL A 70 9.52 21.39 -16.13
C VAL A 70 8.48 20.41 -15.59
N GLY A 71 7.32 20.30 -16.25
CA GLY A 71 6.28 19.33 -15.92
C GLY A 71 6.76 17.88 -16.01
N ALA A 72 7.46 17.53 -17.09
CA ALA A 72 8.00 16.19 -17.30
C ALA A 72 9.05 15.82 -16.23
N ARG A 73 9.94 16.74 -15.85
CA ARG A 73 10.92 16.52 -14.77
C ARG A 73 10.25 16.31 -13.42
N ARG A 74 9.22 17.11 -13.09
CA ARG A 74 8.41 16.94 -11.87
C ARG A 74 7.77 15.55 -11.83
N LEU A 75 7.15 15.11 -12.93
CA LEU A 75 6.58 13.77 -13.07
C LEU A 75 7.64 12.67 -12.90
N ALA A 76 8.80 12.79 -13.56
CA ALA A 76 9.87 11.79 -13.46
C ALA A 76 10.37 11.63 -12.01
N ASN A 77 10.60 12.74 -11.30
CA ASN A 77 11.02 12.71 -9.89
C ASN A 77 9.96 12.09 -8.98
N GLU A 78 8.69 12.37 -9.25
CA GLU A 78 7.55 11.84 -8.52
C GLU A 78 7.44 10.31 -8.67
N LEU A 79 7.60 9.81 -9.90
CA LEU A 79 7.65 8.38 -10.19
C LEU A 79 8.83 7.68 -9.51
N LYS A 80 10.02 8.30 -9.54
CA LYS A 80 11.20 7.79 -8.84
C LYS A 80 10.96 7.64 -7.34
N ARG A 81 10.40 8.68 -6.70
CA ARG A 81 10.00 8.66 -5.28
C ARG A 81 9.00 7.54 -4.97
N ARG A 82 8.02 7.30 -5.85
CA ARG A 82 7.06 6.19 -5.69
C ARG A 82 7.73 4.82 -5.74
N ILE A 83 8.68 4.63 -6.66
CA ILE A 83 9.43 3.37 -6.80
C ILE A 83 10.26 3.09 -5.54
N GLU A 84 11.02 4.08 -5.05
CA GLU A 84 11.83 3.95 -3.83
C GLU A 84 10.96 3.62 -2.61
N LYS A 85 9.83 4.32 -2.44
CA LYS A 85 8.88 4.04 -1.36
C LYS A 85 8.32 2.62 -1.43
N LYS A 86 8.03 2.12 -2.64
CA LYS A 86 7.54 0.74 -2.85
C LYS A 86 8.62 -0.29 -2.54
N GLN A 87 9.87 -0.03 -2.89
CA GLN A 87 10.99 -0.92 -2.58
C GLN A 87 11.22 -1.01 -1.06
N ASN A 88 11.19 0.12 -0.35
CA ASN A 88 11.36 0.14 1.11
C ASN A 88 10.24 -0.60 1.84
N LYS A 89 8.98 -0.49 1.39
CA LYS A 89 7.86 -1.24 1.97
C LYS A 89 7.98 -2.77 1.83
N ARG A 90 8.71 -3.27 0.83
CA ARG A 90 8.86 -4.71 0.58
C ARG A 90 9.92 -5.36 1.47
N LYS A 91 10.81 -4.57 2.08
CA LYS A 91 11.81 -5.07 3.01
C LYS A 91 11.12 -5.32 4.36
N LYS A 92 10.57 -6.52 4.54
CA LYS A 92 10.17 -6.99 5.87
C LYS A 92 11.47 -7.14 6.68
N MET A 93 11.59 -6.42 7.80
CA MET A 93 12.70 -6.62 8.72
C MET A 93 12.58 -8.04 9.25
N GLU A 94 13.57 -8.88 8.96
CA GLU A 94 13.65 -10.22 9.55
C GLU A 94 14.19 -10.06 10.96
N PHE A 95 13.48 -10.62 11.94
CA PHE A 95 13.93 -10.62 13.32
C PHE A 95 14.76 -11.90 13.54
N GLU A 96 16.01 -11.76 13.96
CA GLU A 96 16.99 -12.85 14.10
C GLU A 96 16.58 -13.89 15.17
N SER A 97 15.60 -13.59 16.04
CA SER A 97 15.27 -14.47 17.16
C SER A 97 14.31 -15.62 16.84
N SER A 98 13.84 -15.76 15.59
CA SER A 98 12.91 -16.84 15.23
C SER A 98 13.66 -18.09 14.78
N ASP A 99 13.21 -19.27 15.23
CA ASP A 99 13.76 -20.55 14.77
C ASP A 99 13.72 -20.68 13.24
N VAL A 100 14.85 -21.09 12.68
CA VAL A 100 15.05 -21.16 11.24
C VAL A 100 14.58 -22.51 10.70
N SER A 101 13.40 -22.52 10.07
CA SER A 101 12.80 -23.72 9.45
C SER A 101 13.25 -23.97 8.00
N TYR A 102 14.27 -23.27 7.51
CA TYR A 102 14.66 -23.29 6.10
C TYR A 102 16.17 -23.32 5.89
N ILE A 103 16.61 -23.95 4.80
CA ILE A 103 18.03 -24.03 4.41
C ILE A 103 18.38 -22.98 3.36
N ASN A 104 17.44 -22.58 2.50
CA ASN A 104 17.68 -21.63 1.40
C ASN A 104 16.55 -20.59 1.27
N GLN A 105 16.79 -19.53 0.48
CA GLN A 105 15.82 -18.44 0.32
C GLN A 105 14.54 -18.83 -0.44
N ARG A 106 14.59 -19.85 -1.30
CA ARG A 106 13.42 -20.37 -2.00
C ARG A 106 12.52 -21.16 -1.05
N ASN A 107 13.10 -21.98 -0.18
CA ASN A 107 12.44 -22.68 0.92
C ASN A 107 11.86 -21.67 1.92
N LYS A 108 12.61 -20.59 2.20
CA LYS A 108 12.15 -19.28 2.69
C LYS A 108 10.71 -18.96 2.35
N ARG A 109 10.59 -18.57 1.09
CA ARG A 109 9.37 -18.09 0.47
C ARG A 109 8.31 -19.17 0.37
N PHE A 110 8.70 -20.42 0.22
CA PHE A 110 7.78 -21.55 0.19
C PHE A 110 7.14 -21.79 1.56
N ASN A 111 7.93 -21.87 2.63
CA ASN A 111 7.44 -22.01 4.00
C ASN A 111 6.53 -20.83 4.38
N GLU A 112 6.90 -19.60 4.02
CA GLU A 112 6.03 -18.43 4.20
C GLU A 112 4.70 -18.55 3.45
N LYS A 113 4.70 -19.14 2.24
CA LYS A 113 3.48 -19.35 1.46
C LYS A 113 2.57 -20.39 2.13
N ILE A 114 3.13 -21.50 2.57
CA ILE A 114 2.39 -22.54 3.31
C ILE A 114 1.82 -21.96 4.60
N SER A 115 2.64 -21.23 5.35
CA SER A 115 2.23 -20.61 6.63
C SER A 115 0.99 -19.71 6.46
N ARG A 116 0.97 -18.83 5.45
CA ARG A 116 -0.18 -17.94 5.19
C ARG A 116 -1.50 -18.67 4.95
N ASN A 117 -1.46 -19.88 4.40
CA ASN A 117 -2.65 -20.63 4.00
C ASN A 117 -3.06 -21.70 5.01
N PHE A 118 -2.09 -22.32 5.67
CA PHE A 118 -2.33 -23.52 6.49
C PHE A 118 -2.17 -23.29 7.99
N ASP A 119 -1.53 -22.19 8.43
CA ASP A 119 -1.31 -21.95 9.87
C ASP A 119 -2.60 -21.90 10.68
N GLN A 120 -3.70 -21.45 10.06
CA GLN A 120 -5.02 -21.43 10.71
C GLN A 120 -5.52 -22.85 11.03
N HIS A 121 -5.12 -23.85 10.25
CA HIS A 121 -5.59 -25.23 10.36
C HIS A 121 -4.56 -26.16 11.01
N THR A 122 -3.28 -25.76 11.07
CA THR A 122 -2.18 -26.59 11.58
C THR A 122 -1.64 -26.11 12.94
N ALA A 123 -2.32 -25.15 13.58
CA ALA A 123 -1.92 -24.62 14.88
C ALA A 123 -1.79 -25.72 15.96
N GLU A 124 -2.73 -26.65 16.02
CA GLU A 124 -2.72 -27.76 16.98
C GLU A 124 -1.55 -28.73 16.72
N ILE A 125 -1.31 -29.07 15.46
CA ILE A 125 -0.20 -29.94 15.05
C ILE A 125 1.14 -29.31 15.44
N ARG A 126 1.30 -28.00 15.22
CA ARG A 126 2.50 -27.26 15.63
C ARG A 126 2.71 -27.32 17.14
N GLN A 127 1.66 -27.07 17.91
CA GLN A 127 1.74 -27.12 19.38
C GLN A 127 2.10 -28.51 19.90
N ASN A 128 1.55 -29.57 19.29
CA ASN A 128 1.86 -30.96 19.66
C ASN A 128 3.33 -31.32 19.35
N LEU A 129 3.87 -30.84 18.23
CA LEU A 129 5.29 -31.00 17.88
C LEU A 129 6.20 -30.26 18.87
N GLU A 130 5.86 -29.03 19.23
CA GLU A 130 6.60 -28.24 20.23
C GLU A 130 6.54 -28.87 21.63
N ARG A 131 5.42 -29.54 21.96
CA ARG A 131 5.24 -30.28 23.22
C ARG A 131 5.93 -31.64 23.24
N GLY A 132 6.34 -32.16 22.09
CA GLY A 132 6.95 -33.49 21.96
C GLY A 132 5.97 -34.66 22.17
N THR A 133 4.66 -34.39 22.13
CA THR A 133 3.62 -35.41 22.32
C THR A 133 2.68 -35.39 21.12
N ALA A 134 2.83 -36.37 20.23
CA ALA A 134 1.81 -36.67 19.24
C ALA A 134 0.67 -37.40 19.96
N LEU A 135 -0.46 -36.72 20.17
CA LEU A 135 -1.74 -37.35 20.51
C LEU A 135 -2.43 -37.81 19.23
#